data_AF-A0AAW3GJH6-F1
#
_entry.id   AF-A0AAW3GJH6-F1
#
_cell.length_a   1.000
_cell.length_b   1.000
_cell.length_c   1.000
_cell.angle_alpha   90.00
_cell.angle_beta   90.00
_cell.angle_gamma   90.00
#
_symmetry.space_group_name_H-M   'P 1'
#
loop_
_entity.id
_entity.type
_entity.pdbx_description
1 polymer ?
#
loop_
_entity_poly.entity_id
_entity_poly.type
_entity_poly.pdbx_seq_one_letter_code
_entity_poly.pdbx_strand_id
1 'polypeptide(L)'
;MKKNFKLLIALVSAICICFSLSACSGNNKKADREVKLIGFDEIEKEYLQALKNLNWPEGYVLPDKLVGETAEQFQVGYGETRASMLWECAWQKEWLEYYRTDTTRANKAIKELEKAPDMLYMSPQKCDDATRRYFKDNLDKAKLGDPSGFEENIRLNCPE
;
A
#
# COMPACT_ATOMS: atom_id res chain seq x y z
N MET A 1 32.07 55.04 -14.56
CA MET A 1 33.30 54.46 -15.14
C MET A 1 33.90 53.48 -14.13
N LYS A 2 34.11 52.22 -14.56
CA LYS A 2 35.03 51.16 -14.06
C LYS A 2 35.08 50.90 -12.54
N LYS A 3 35.10 49.68 -12.00
CA LYS A 3 34.95 48.25 -12.34
C LYS A 3 34.86 47.61 -10.93
N ASN A 4 34.15 46.51 -10.68
CA ASN A 4 34.80 45.19 -10.66
C ASN A 4 33.71 44.11 -10.57
N PHE A 5 33.71 43.29 -11.61
CA PHE A 5 32.90 42.12 -11.82
C PHE A 5 33.78 40.90 -11.47
N LYS A 6 33.17 39.88 -10.84
CA LYS A 6 33.70 38.54 -10.49
C LYS A 6 34.53 38.46 -9.21
N LEU A 7 34.04 37.77 -8.16
CA LEU A 7 34.31 36.34 -7.88
C LEU A 7 33.78 35.96 -6.45
N LEU A 8 33.59 34.64 -6.22
CA LEU A 8 33.17 33.90 -5.01
C LEU A 8 31.65 33.75 -4.77
N ILE A 9 30.99 32.60 -4.99
CA ILE A 9 31.20 31.20 -4.53
C ILE A 9 30.72 30.96 -3.08
N ALA A 10 29.65 30.16 -2.99
CA ALA A 10 29.29 29.19 -1.96
C ALA A 10 29.00 29.63 -0.50
N LEU A 11 28.23 28.75 0.16
CA LEU A 11 27.91 28.66 1.59
C LEU A 11 26.80 29.59 2.13
N VAL A 12 25.57 29.07 2.15
CA VAL A 12 24.63 29.35 3.24
C VAL A 12 24.38 28.03 3.97
N SER A 13 25.29 27.71 4.87
CA SER A 13 25.17 26.65 5.88
C SER A 13 25.51 27.28 7.23
N ALA A 14 24.50 27.60 8.03
CA ALA A 14 24.58 27.85 9.47
C ALA A 14 23.13 27.92 10.00
N ILE A 15 22.61 26.81 10.54
CA ILE A 15 22.41 26.59 11.98
C ILE A 15 21.50 27.65 12.62
N CYS A 16 20.22 27.28 12.80
CA CYS A 16 19.37 27.81 13.87
C CYS A 16 18.68 26.64 14.57
N ILE A 17 19.35 26.13 15.60
CA ILE A 17 18.74 25.31 16.67
C ILE A 17 18.23 26.30 17.72
N CYS A 18 16.91 26.40 17.89
CA CYS A 18 16.31 26.90 19.12
C CYS A 18 15.22 25.93 19.56
N PHE A 19 15.50 25.23 20.66
CA PHE A 19 14.56 24.43 21.43
C PHE A 19 13.46 25.31 22.01
N SER A 20 12.21 24.88 21.89
CA SER A 20 11.15 25.20 22.84
C SER A 20 10.54 23.89 23.35
N LEU A 21 10.89 23.57 24.59
CA LEU A 21 10.31 22.49 25.39
C LEU A 21 9.10 23.04 26.15
N SER A 22 7.93 22.43 25.94
CA SER A 22 6.77 22.26 26.85
C SER A 22 5.59 21.79 25.98
N ALA A 23 4.72 20.86 26.33
CA ALA A 23 4.61 19.86 27.38
C ALA A 23 3.42 18.98 26.93
N CYS A 24 3.54 17.66 27.00
CA CYS A 24 2.40 16.77 27.28
C CYS A 24 2.94 15.43 27.79
N SER A 25 2.74 15.23 29.09
CA SER A 25 2.85 13.96 29.79
C SER A 25 1.94 12.94 29.12
N GLY A 26 2.56 12.00 28.43
CA GLY A 26 1.94 10.84 27.84
C GLY A 26 3.08 9.88 27.55
N ASN A 27 3.08 8.75 28.24
CA ASN A 27 4.16 7.77 28.25
C ASN A 27 4.31 7.11 26.87
N ASN A 28 4.80 7.86 25.88
CA ASN A 28 5.15 7.37 24.57
C ASN A 28 6.48 6.65 24.70
N LYS A 29 6.41 5.40 25.16
CA LYS A 29 7.35 4.39 24.68
C LYS A 29 7.14 4.35 23.16
N LYS A 30 7.85 5.19 22.41
CA LYS A 30 8.15 4.88 21.02
C LYS A 30 8.89 3.56 21.11
N ALA A 31 8.17 2.46 20.89
CA ALA A 31 8.77 1.17 20.69
C ALA A 31 9.77 1.38 19.55
N ASP A 32 11.04 1.30 19.88
CA ASP A 32 12.13 1.25 18.92
C ASP A 32 11.90 -0.05 18.15
N ARG A 33 11.08 0.03 17.10
CA ARG A 33 10.69 -1.13 16.30
C ARG A 33 11.83 -1.37 15.34
N GLU A 34 12.67 -2.33 15.68
CA GLU A 34 13.72 -2.82 14.80
C GLU A 34 13.09 -3.28 13.47
N VAL A 35 13.33 -2.53 12.41
CA VAL A 35 12.89 -2.90 11.07
C VAL A 35 13.84 -3.97 10.56
N LYS A 36 13.40 -5.23 10.60
CA LYS A 36 14.15 -6.34 10.03
C LYS A 36 14.08 -6.29 8.50
N LEU A 37 15.26 -6.25 7.87
CA LEU A 37 15.42 -6.30 6.42
C LEU A 37 15.81 -7.70 5.95
N ILE A 38 15.29 -8.12 4.80
CA ILE A 38 15.49 -9.43 4.15
C ILE A 38 15.71 -9.23 2.64
N GLY A 39 16.25 -10.25 1.95
CA GLY A 39 16.53 -10.19 0.52
C GLY A 39 15.31 -10.53 -0.36
N PHE A 40 15.51 -10.44 -1.67
CA PHE A 40 14.48 -10.76 -2.67
C PHE A 40 13.96 -12.20 -2.55
N ASP A 41 14.88 -13.18 -2.39
CA ASP A 41 14.52 -14.60 -2.28
C ASP A 41 13.60 -14.88 -1.09
N GLU A 42 13.74 -14.14 0.02
CA GLU A 42 12.87 -14.28 1.18
C GLU A 42 11.48 -13.66 0.93
N ILE A 43 11.40 -12.45 0.36
CA ILE A 43 10.09 -11.83 0.08
C ILE A 43 9.33 -12.55 -1.03
N GLU A 44 10.01 -13.18 -1.99
CA GLU A 44 9.35 -14.02 -2.99
C GLU A 44 8.71 -15.25 -2.32
N LYS A 45 9.39 -15.86 -1.34
CA LYS A 45 8.80 -16.95 -0.55
C LYS A 45 7.58 -16.48 0.26
N GLU A 46 7.65 -15.30 0.89
CA GLU A 46 6.50 -14.68 1.57
C GLU A 46 5.32 -14.50 0.60
N TYR A 47 5.59 -13.92 -0.58
CA TYR A 47 4.60 -13.66 -1.63
C TYR A 47 3.92 -14.95 -2.09
N LEU A 48 4.69 -15.95 -2.52
CA LEU A 48 4.16 -17.23 -3.02
C LEU A 48 3.42 -18.01 -1.93
N GLN A 49 3.83 -17.89 -0.67
CA GLN A 49 3.10 -18.50 0.44
C GLN A 49 1.76 -17.79 0.69
N ALA A 50 1.75 -16.45 0.64
CA ALA A 50 0.53 -15.67 0.78
C ALA A 50 -0.47 -15.96 -0.35
N LEU A 51 -0.01 -16.08 -1.61
CA LEU A 51 -0.87 -16.45 -2.74
C LEU A 51 -1.66 -17.75 -2.50
N LYS A 52 -1.02 -18.76 -1.87
CA LYS A 52 -1.65 -20.05 -1.55
C LYS A 52 -2.67 -19.97 -0.42
N ASN A 53 -2.50 -19.00 0.47
CA ASN A 53 -3.34 -18.85 1.67
C ASN A 53 -4.57 -17.96 1.42
N LEU A 54 -4.50 -17.09 0.42
CA LEU A 54 -5.59 -16.23 0.00
C LEU A 54 -6.58 -16.98 -0.91
N ASN A 55 -7.83 -16.55 -0.89
CA ASN A 55 -8.84 -17.00 -1.84
C ASN A 55 -8.91 -16.05 -3.04
N TRP A 56 -9.41 -16.53 -4.17
CA TRP A 56 -9.36 -15.78 -5.42
C TRP A 56 -10.70 -15.83 -6.16
N PRO A 57 -10.96 -14.87 -7.06
CA PRO A 57 -12.07 -14.98 -8.00
C PRO A 57 -12.01 -16.30 -8.76
N GLU A 58 -13.16 -16.82 -9.13
CA GLU A 58 -13.22 -18.09 -9.86
C GLU A 58 -12.56 -17.96 -11.23
N GLY A 59 -11.63 -18.86 -11.53
CA GLY A 59 -10.85 -18.84 -12.77
C GLY A 59 -9.65 -17.88 -12.75
N TYR A 60 -9.36 -17.22 -11.62
CA TYR A 60 -8.20 -16.35 -11.52
C TYR A 60 -6.89 -17.15 -11.65
N VAL A 61 -5.98 -16.67 -12.51
CA VAL A 61 -4.68 -17.30 -12.75
C VAL A 61 -3.64 -16.63 -11.85
N LEU A 62 -3.04 -17.42 -10.95
CA LEU A 62 -2.04 -16.91 -10.01
C LEU A 62 -0.67 -16.76 -10.67
N PRO A 63 0.06 -15.67 -10.38
CA PRO A 63 1.48 -15.58 -10.70
C PRO A 63 2.29 -16.67 -10.00
N ASP A 64 3.38 -17.10 -10.64
CA ASP A 64 4.31 -18.11 -10.12
C ASP A 64 5.60 -17.50 -9.52
N LYS A 65 5.77 -16.18 -9.63
CA LYS A 65 6.93 -15.42 -9.14
C LYS A 65 6.57 -13.97 -8.81
N LEU A 66 7.38 -13.34 -7.97
CA LEU A 66 7.29 -11.90 -7.74
C LEU A 66 8.10 -11.17 -8.84
N VAL A 67 7.56 -10.08 -9.39
CA VAL A 67 8.23 -9.30 -10.45
C VAL A 67 8.19 -7.81 -10.17
N GLY A 68 9.10 -7.06 -10.80
CA GLY A 68 9.11 -5.59 -10.77
C GLY A 68 9.90 -4.97 -9.62
N GLU A 69 10.43 -5.75 -8.70
CA GLU A 69 11.24 -5.26 -7.58
C GLU A 69 12.71 -5.11 -7.97
N THR A 70 13.32 -3.95 -7.68
CA THR A 70 14.73 -3.67 -8.01
C THR A 70 15.60 -3.34 -6.80
N ALA A 71 15.02 -3.34 -5.60
CA ALA A 71 15.76 -3.07 -4.37
C ALA A 71 16.55 -4.30 -3.90
N GLU A 72 17.66 -4.09 -3.20
CA GLU A 72 18.49 -5.18 -2.66
C GLU A 72 17.93 -5.76 -1.36
N GLN A 73 17.15 -4.97 -0.62
CA GLN A 73 16.61 -5.32 0.69
C GLN A 73 15.20 -4.79 0.87
N PHE A 74 14.39 -5.56 1.58
CA PHE A 74 12.98 -5.31 1.81
C PHE A 74 12.63 -5.55 3.27
N GLN A 75 11.54 -4.94 3.73
CA GLN A 75 11.03 -5.23 5.06
C GLN A 75 10.38 -6.61 5.11
N VAL A 76 10.51 -7.31 6.24
CA VAL A 76 9.71 -8.52 6.49
C VAL A 76 8.21 -8.25 6.31
N GLY A 77 7.54 -9.19 5.65
CA GLY A 77 6.13 -9.11 5.27
C GLY A 77 5.87 -8.30 3.99
N TYR A 78 6.90 -7.82 3.29
CA TYR A 78 6.71 -7.12 2.01
C TYR A 78 6.08 -8.03 0.96
N GLY A 79 6.49 -9.30 0.88
CA GLY A 79 5.88 -10.25 -0.06
C GLY A 79 4.40 -10.49 0.21
N GLU A 80 4.02 -10.59 1.49
CA GLU A 80 2.61 -10.70 1.91
C GLU A 80 1.81 -9.45 1.51
N THR A 81 2.39 -8.25 1.67
CA THR A 81 1.77 -7.00 1.20
C THR A 81 1.54 -7.03 -0.32
N ARG A 82 2.52 -7.46 -1.11
CA ARG A 82 2.37 -7.54 -2.58
C ARG A 82 1.29 -8.54 -3.00
N ALA A 83 1.19 -9.69 -2.32
CA ALA A 83 0.13 -10.66 -2.54
C ALA A 83 -1.26 -10.11 -2.18
N SER A 84 -1.35 -9.37 -1.06
CA SER A 84 -2.61 -8.75 -0.63
C SER A 84 -3.08 -7.64 -1.57
N MET A 85 -2.16 -6.83 -2.12
CA MET A 85 -2.49 -5.84 -3.16
C MET A 85 -3.02 -6.51 -4.43
N LEU A 86 -2.39 -7.62 -4.88
CA LEU A 86 -2.87 -8.38 -6.02
C LEU A 86 -4.27 -8.96 -5.77
N TRP A 87 -4.51 -9.48 -4.56
CA TRP A 87 -5.80 -10.00 -4.13
C TRP A 87 -6.89 -8.92 -4.14
N GLU A 88 -6.59 -7.72 -3.62
CA GLU A 88 -7.52 -6.59 -3.65
C GLU A 88 -7.89 -6.24 -5.10
N CYS A 89 -6.88 -6.13 -5.96
CA CYS A 89 -7.04 -5.89 -7.39
C CYS A 89 -7.88 -6.95 -8.10
N ALA A 90 -7.66 -8.23 -7.78
CA ALA A 90 -8.40 -9.34 -8.37
C ALA A 90 -9.89 -9.23 -8.06
N TRP A 91 -10.25 -8.95 -6.80
CA TRP A 91 -11.65 -8.80 -6.41
C TRP A 91 -12.29 -7.50 -6.90
N GLN A 92 -11.54 -6.40 -6.97
CA GLN A 92 -12.05 -5.17 -7.60
C GLN A 92 -12.33 -5.37 -9.09
N LYS A 93 -11.45 -6.07 -9.82
CA LYS A 93 -11.67 -6.42 -11.24
C LYS A 93 -12.88 -7.35 -11.40
N GLU A 94 -13.02 -8.37 -10.54
CA GLU A 94 -14.21 -9.23 -10.52
C GLU A 94 -15.49 -8.42 -10.30
N TRP A 95 -15.48 -7.49 -9.33
CA TRP A 95 -16.64 -6.63 -9.10
C TRP A 95 -16.96 -5.77 -10.34
N LEU A 96 -15.98 -5.10 -10.93
CA LEU A 96 -16.18 -4.25 -12.11
C LEU A 96 -16.71 -5.00 -13.33
N GLU A 97 -16.32 -6.25 -13.51
CA GLU A 97 -16.82 -7.10 -14.60
C GLU A 97 -18.31 -7.44 -14.40
N TYR A 98 -18.72 -7.74 -13.17
CA TYR A 98 -20.02 -8.37 -12.91
C TYR A 98 -21.07 -7.49 -12.23
N TYR A 99 -20.74 -6.31 -11.69
CA TYR A 99 -21.68 -5.52 -10.88
C TYR A 99 -22.98 -5.11 -11.57
N ARG A 100 -23.03 -5.14 -12.91
CA ARG A 100 -24.24 -4.87 -13.70
C ARG A 100 -24.94 -6.12 -14.25
N THR A 101 -24.29 -7.28 -14.22
CA THR A 101 -24.71 -8.47 -14.98
C THR A 101 -24.89 -9.71 -14.11
N ASP A 102 -24.08 -9.88 -13.07
CA ASP A 102 -24.16 -10.97 -12.10
C ASP A 102 -23.98 -10.43 -10.67
N THR A 103 -25.10 -10.14 -10.03
CA THR A 103 -25.12 -9.62 -8.65
C THR A 103 -24.61 -10.62 -7.62
N THR A 104 -24.63 -11.92 -7.91
CA THR A 104 -24.10 -12.95 -6.99
C THR A 104 -22.57 -12.86 -6.96
N ARG A 105 -21.94 -12.80 -8.14
CA ARG A 105 -20.49 -12.60 -8.24
C ARG A 105 -20.03 -11.26 -7.68
N ALA A 106 -20.74 -10.18 -8.02
CA ALA A 106 -20.43 -8.86 -7.50
C ALA A 106 -20.54 -8.79 -5.95
N ASN A 107 -21.60 -9.35 -5.37
CA ASN A 107 -21.76 -9.38 -3.91
C ASN A 107 -20.68 -10.23 -3.23
N LYS A 108 -20.26 -11.33 -3.86
CA LYS A 108 -19.13 -12.12 -3.36
C LYS A 108 -17.85 -11.28 -3.36
N ALA A 109 -17.56 -10.55 -4.44
CA ALA A 109 -16.38 -9.68 -4.51
C ALA A 109 -16.39 -8.60 -3.42
N ILE A 110 -17.52 -7.93 -3.19
CA ILE A 110 -17.66 -6.96 -2.08
C ILE A 110 -17.40 -7.62 -0.73
N LYS A 111 -18.01 -8.80 -0.46
CA LYS A 111 -17.83 -9.52 0.81
C LYS A 111 -16.38 -9.92 1.06
N GLU A 112 -15.64 -10.24 0.01
CA GLU A 112 -14.22 -10.51 0.12
C GLU A 112 -13.46 -9.22 0.42
N LEU A 113 -13.65 -8.15 -0.35
CA LEU A 113 -13.01 -6.85 -0.14
C LEU A 113 -13.30 -6.23 1.24
N GLU A 114 -14.43 -6.53 1.86
CA GLU A 114 -14.74 -6.13 3.25
C GLU A 114 -13.76 -6.67 4.29
N LYS A 115 -12.98 -7.72 3.96
CA LYS A 115 -11.95 -8.28 4.84
C LYS A 115 -10.63 -7.51 4.77
N ALA A 116 -10.41 -6.72 3.71
CA ALA A 116 -9.16 -5.97 3.51
C ALA A 116 -8.74 -5.14 4.73
N PRO A 117 -9.62 -4.41 5.44
CA PRO A 117 -9.23 -3.63 6.61
C PRO A 117 -8.63 -4.44 7.77
N ASP A 118 -8.92 -5.74 7.84
CA ASP A 118 -8.41 -6.66 8.86
C ASP A 118 -7.11 -7.37 8.43
N MET A 119 -6.68 -7.20 7.17
CA MET A 119 -5.46 -7.79 6.63
C MET A 119 -4.22 -6.98 7.02
N LEU A 120 -3.06 -7.65 7.12
CA LEU A 120 -1.82 -7.05 7.60
C LEU A 120 -1.41 -5.79 6.82
N TYR A 121 -1.58 -5.78 5.50
CA TYR A 121 -1.19 -4.64 4.67
C TYR A 121 -2.02 -3.37 4.95
N MET A 122 -3.25 -3.52 5.45
CA MET A 122 -4.11 -2.43 5.92
C MET A 122 -3.99 -2.19 7.42
N SER A 123 -3.03 -2.80 8.12
CA SER A 123 -2.87 -2.53 9.54
C SER A 123 -2.33 -1.10 9.79
N PRO A 124 -2.58 -0.49 10.96
CA PRO A 124 -2.00 0.83 11.30
C PRO A 124 -0.46 0.87 11.30
N GLN A 125 0.19 -0.30 11.29
CA GLN A 125 1.64 -0.41 11.21
C GLN A 125 2.16 -0.36 9.77
N LYS A 126 1.31 -0.65 8.77
CA LYS A 126 1.70 -0.78 7.36
C LYS A 126 1.02 0.26 6.44
N CYS A 127 -0.17 0.73 6.80
CA CYS A 127 -0.98 1.65 6.01
C CYS A 127 -1.48 2.80 6.89
N ASP A 128 -1.35 4.04 6.43
CA ASP A 128 -1.78 5.22 7.17
C ASP A 128 -3.32 5.37 7.19
N ASP A 129 -3.82 6.15 8.14
CA ASP A 129 -5.27 6.31 8.35
C ASP A 129 -6.00 6.91 7.14
N ALA A 130 -5.35 7.77 6.35
CA ALA A 130 -5.97 8.38 5.19
C ALA A 130 -6.15 7.36 4.06
N THR A 131 -5.14 6.54 3.80
CA THR A 131 -5.22 5.46 2.81
C THR A 131 -6.29 4.42 3.19
N ARG A 132 -6.37 4.02 4.47
CA ARG A 132 -7.43 3.11 4.93
C ARG A 132 -8.84 3.68 4.79
N ARG A 133 -9.00 4.98 5.09
CA ARG A 133 -10.28 5.68 4.87
C ARG A 133 -10.63 5.76 3.39
N TYR A 134 -9.67 6.11 2.55
CA TYR A 134 -9.87 6.16 1.09
C TYR A 134 -10.33 4.81 0.52
N PHE A 135 -9.72 3.71 0.95
CA PHE A 135 -10.18 2.37 0.58
C PHE A 135 -11.64 2.13 1.03
N LYS A 136 -11.97 2.43 2.29
CA LYS A 136 -13.32 2.25 2.83
C LYS A 136 -14.36 3.07 2.07
N ASP A 137 -14.08 4.34 1.79
CA ASP A 137 -14.98 5.23 1.06
C ASP A 137 -15.24 4.70 -0.36
N ASN A 138 -14.21 4.17 -1.02
CA ASN A 138 -14.35 3.57 -2.35
C ASN A 138 -15.11 2.24 -2.32
N LEU A 139 -14.95 1.43 -1.27
CA LEU A 139 -15.75 0.23 -1.05
C LEU A 139 -17.24 0.58 -0.82
N ASP A 140 -17.51 1.63 -0.05
CA ASP A 140 -18.88 2.09 0.20
C ASP A 140 -19.53 2.67 -1.07
N LYS A 141 -18.76 3.37 -1.93
CA LYS A 141 -19.20 3.75 -3.28
C LYS A 141 -19.54 2.55 -4.16
N ALA A 142 -18.68 1.53 -4.19
CA ALA A 142 -18.93 0.31 -4.96
C ALA A 142 -20.21 -0.40 -4.50
N LYS A 143 -20.48 -0.45 -3.19
CA LYS A 143 -21.76 -0.96 -2.66
C LYS A 143 -22.99 -0.19 -3.15
N LEU A 144 -22.83 1.08 -3.50
CA LEU A 144 -23.86 1.94 -4.10
C LEU A 144 -23.88 1.88 -5.64
N GLY A 145 -23.04 1.04 -6.25
CA GLY A 145 -22.95 0.86 -7.70
C GLY A 145 -22.06 1.88 -8.41
N ASP A 146 -21.28 2.68 -7.68
CA ASP A 146 -20.31 3.62 -8.25
C ASP A 146 -18.94 2.94 -8.42
N PRO A 147 -18.45 2.76 -9.67
CA PRO A 147 -17.22 2.06 -9.95
C PRO A 147 -15.95 2.91 -9.82
N SER A 148 -16.08 4.24 -9.69
CA SER A 148 -14.99 5.18 -9.89
C SER A 148 -13.78 4.92 -9.01
N GLY A 149 -14.01 4.55 -7.74
CA GLY A 149 -12.95 4.24 -6.79
C GLY A 149 -12.14 2.99 -7.15
N PHE A 150 -12.79 1.95 -7.67
CA PHE A 150 -12.11 0.72 -8.10
C PHE A 150 -11.40 0.92 -9.44
N GLU A 151 -12.01 1.64 -10.39
CA GLU A 151 -11.36 2.00 -11.66
C GLU A 151 -10.08 2.80 -11.42
N GLU A 152 -10.12 3.78 -10.52
CA GLU A 152 -8.96 4.57 -10.15
C GLU A 152 -7.86 3.72 -9.51
N ASN A 153 -8.21 2.90 -8.51
CA ASN A 153 -7.23 2.04 -7.84
C ASN A 153 -6.57 1.06 -8.83
N ILE A 154 -7.35 0.48 -9.74
CA ILE A 154 -6.81 -0.45 -10.75
C ILE A 154 -5.83 0.24 -11.69
N ARG A 155 -6.16 1.46 -12.14
CA ARG A 155 -5.32 2.23 -13.04
C ARG A 155 -4.00 2.65 -12.41
N LEU A 156 -3.98 2.92 -11.10
CA LEU A 156 -2.83 3.53 -10.43
C LEU A 156 -1.98 2.53 -9.65
N ASN A 157 -2.59 1.51 -9.06
CA ASN A 157 -1.96 0.72 -7.99
C ASN A 157 -1.92 -0.78 -8.25
N CYS A 158 -2.69 -1.29 -9.23
CA CYS A 158 -2.66 -2.72 -9.47
C CYS A 158 -1.33 -3.18 -10.08
N PRO A 159 -0.70 -4.23 -9.52
CA PRO A 159 0.45 -4.85 -10.15
C PRO A 159 0.11 -5.31 -11.57
N GLU A 160 1.03 -5.05 -12.51
CA GLU A 160 0.97 -5.56 -13.89
C GLU A 160 1.20 -7.08 -13.95
#